data_AF-A0A2N2ZZC6-F1
#
_entry.id   AF-A0A2N2ZZC6-F1
#
_cell.length_a   1.000
_cell.length_b   1.000
_cell.length_c   1.000
_cell.angle_alpha   90.00
_cell.angle_beta   90.00
_cell.angle_gamma   90.00
#
_symmetry.space_group_name_H-M   'P 1'
#
loop_
_entity.id
_entity.type
_entity.pdbx_description
1 polymer ?
#
loop_
_entity_poly.entity_id
_entity_poly.type
_entity_poly.pdbx_seq_one_letter_code
_entity_poly.pdbx_strand_id
1 'polypeptide(L)'
;MTAFNVFYITCPNCNATLTGKKLRAIAINYSELYSDGKMVCNELISEPQKIIKCPSCANIFWLPEIVDEIDSEIRATPSDEVKEEKIAVYSYKSWYQFGCNTSLIEGKKALIDHHFQLLVMLKPFTVEQELYLRRSLLWACNDLIRFEMVNKLSRLFSGSFSFQAWRRERHDRIIQKILFLKLNPVYKSNISRMIELIKVTKEKESDKAYLAELYREKGNFAKAMEIVNELHRSTHYVYQIHKKITKKSTSVFKVAG
;
A
#
# COMPACT_ATOMS: atom_id res chain seq x y z
N MET A 1 7.94 -23.09 -0.74
CA MET A 1 8.97 -22.14 -0.27
C MET A 1 8.28 -20.96 0.40
N THR A 2 8.77 -20.47 1.54
CA THR A 2 8.22 -19.26 2.17
C THR A 2 8.62 -18.03 1.35
N ALA A 3 7.65 -17.20 0.99
CA ALA A 3 7.88 -15.97 0.22
C ALA A 3 8.54 -14.85 1.05
N PHE A 4 8.66 -15.02 2.37
CA PHE A 4 9.05 -13.97 3.31
C PHE A 4 10.15 -14.45 4.27
N ASN A 5 11.06 -13.53 4.62
CA ASN A 5 11.94 -13.64 5.78
C ASN A 5 11.24 -13.02 7.01
N VAL A 6 11.40 -13.64 8.18
CA VAL A 6 10.90 -13.10 9.44
C VAL A 6 12.00 -12.27 10.07
N PHE A 7 11.64 -11.10 10.60
CA PHE A 7 12.54 -10.26 11.39
C PHE A 7 11.87 -9.86 12.70
N TYR A 8 12.65 -9.34 13.65
CA TYR A 8 12.15 -8.92 14.96
C TYR A 8 12.50 -7.45 15.18
N ILE A 9 11.59 -6.71 15.81
CA ILE A 9 11.78 -5.32 16.21
C ILE A 9 11.37 -5.18 17.67
N THR A 10 12.10 -4.37 18.43
CA THR A 10 11.68 -3.98 19.78
C THR A 10 11.00 -2.62 19.75
N CYS A 11 9.87 -2.49 20.46
CA CYS A 11 9.21 -1.20 20.61
C CYS A 11 10.07 -0.28 21.48
N PRO A 12 10.41 0.94 21.03
CA PRO A 12 11.29 1.84 21.78
C PRO A 12 10.69 2.38 23.08
N ASN A 13 9.37 2.20 23.31
CA ASN A 13 8.68 2.72 24.49
C ASN A 13 8.42 1.64 25.57
N CYS A 14 8.12 0.41 25.17
CA CYS A 14 7.73 -0.65 26.11
C CYS A 14 8.54 -1.94 25.96
N ASN A 15 9.56 -1.95 25.09
CA ASN A 15 10.42 -3.10 24.79
C ASN A 15 9.70 -4.36 24.29
N ALA A 16 8.40 -4.29 23.98
CA ALA A 16 7.67 -5.39 23.37
C ALA A 16 8.30 -5.82 22.04
N THR A 17 8.44 -7.13 21.83
CA THR A 17 9.01 -7.70 20.62
C THR A 17 7.94 -7.89 19.56
N LEU A 18 8.17 -7.35 18.37
CA LEU A 18 7.26 -7.39 17.23
C LEU A 18 7.87 -8.25 16.13
N THR A 19 7.14 -9.26 15.66
CA THR A 19 7.56 -10.08 14.53
C THR A 19 7.13 -9.43 13.21
N GLY A 20 8.06 -9.26 12.27
CA GLY A 20 7.86 -8.68 10.95
C GLY A 20 8.08 -9.67 9.81
N LYS A 21 7.70 -9.28 8.58
CA LYS A 21 7.94 -10.06 7.37
C LYS A 21 8.51 -9.19 6.26
N LYS A 22 9.66 -9.58 5.68
CA LYS A 22 10.30 -8.96 4.51
C LYS A 22 10.13 -9.88 3.31
N LEU A 23 9.66 -9.36 2.18
CA LEU A 23 9.50 -10.16 0.95
C LEU A 23 10.88 -10.61 0.45
N ARG A 24 11.03 -11.89 0.11
CA ARG A 24 12.26 -12.40 -0.51
C ARG A 24 12.36 -11.94 -1.96
N ALA A 25 13.57 -11.70 -2.45
CA ALA A 25 13.80 -11.33 -3.84
C ALA A 25 13.16 -12.31 -4.85
N ILE A 26 13.24 -13.62 -4.58
CA ILE A 26 12.60 -14.65 -5.44
C ILE A 26 11.08 -14.51 -5.52
N ALA A 27 10.45 -13.92 -4.50
CA ALA A 27 9.00 -13.75 -4.44
C ALA A 27 8.50 -12.54 -5.25
N ILE A 28 9.40 -11.68 -5.73
CA ILE A 28 9.07 -10.55 -6.60
C ILE A 28 8.42 -11.04 -7.90
N ASN A 29 8.85 -12.19 -8.43
CA ASN A 29 8.28 -12.79 -9.65
C ASN A 29 6.82 -13.25 -9.51
N TYR A 30 6.32 -13.37 -8.27
CA TYR A 30 4.92 -13.72 -7.97
C TYR A 30 4.14 -12.53 -7.43
N SER A 31 4.68 -11.31 -7.56
CA SER A 31 4.05 -10.10 -7.10
C SER A 31 3.23 -9.44 -8.20
N GLU A 32 2.07 -8.91 -7.84
CA GLU A 32 1.28 -8.05 -8.70
C GLU A 32 1.72 -6.60 -8.52
N LEU A 33 2.12 -5.96 -9.62
CA LEU A 33 2.44 -4.53 -9.65
C LEU A 33 1.23 -3.76 -10.17
N TYR A 34 0.83 -2.73 -9.44
CA TYR A 34 -0.23 -1.81 -9.81
C TYR A 34 0.33 -0.46 -10.27
N SER A 35 -0.48 0.26 -11.05
CA SER A 35 -0.07 1.53 -11.65
C SER A 35 0.20 2.63 -10.62
N ASP A 36 -0.41 2.57 -9.44
CA ASP A 36 -0.13 3.47 -8.31
C ASP A 36 1.18 3.14 -7.56
N GLY A 37 1.99 2.23 -8.11
CA GLY A 37 3.27 1.78 -7.55
C GLY A 37 3.12 0.75 -6.43
N LYS A 38 1.89 0.36 -6.06
CA LYS A 38 1.69 -0.68 -5.05
C LYS A 38 2.06 -2.04 -5.62
N MET A 39 2.88 -2.77 -4.88
CA MET A 39 3.24 -4.15 -5.19
C MET A 39 2.66 -5.08 -4.12
N VAL A 40 1.97 -6.14 -4.53
CA VAL A 40 1.29 -7.09 -3.64
C VAL A 40 1.76 -8.51 -3.92
N CYS A 41 2.19 -9.23 -2.89
CA CYS A 41 2.50 -10.65 -2.96
C CYS A 41 1.77 -11.39 -1.84
N ASN A 42 0.97 -12.40 -2.17
CA ASN A 42 0.18 -13.17 -1.20
C ASN A 42 -0.62 -12.28 -0.22
N GLU A 43 -1.36 -11.30 -0.76
CA GLU A 43 -2.18 -10.33 -0.01
C GLU A 43 -1.39 -9.34 0.87
N LEU A 44 -0.05 -9.41 0.88
CA LEU A 44 0.82 -8.50 1.62
C LEU A 44 1.45 -7.48 0.69
N ILE A 45 1.60 -6.24 1.18
CA ILE A 45 2.36 -5.21 0.48
C ILE A 45 3.83 -5.61 0.52
N SER A 46 4.47 -5.59 -0.64
CA SER A 46 5.88 -5.97 -0.77
C SER A 46 6.83 -4.88 -0.23
N GLU A 47 6.43 -3.61 -0.30
CA GLU A 47 7.15 -2.50 0.33
C GLU A 47 7.05 -2.64 1.87
N PRO A 48 8.17 -2.62 2.61
CA PRO A 48 8.15 -2.74 4.06
C PRO A 48 7.41 -1.56 4.70
N GLN A 49 6.56 -1.87 5.68
CA GLN A 49 5.90 -0.84 6.48
C GLN A 49 6.94 -0.10 7.31
N LYS A 50 7.08 1.23 7.13
CA LYS A 50 8.09 2.06 7.82
C LYS A 50 7.57 2.70 9.11
N ILE A 51 6.26 2.73 9.35
CA ILE A 51 5.67 3.28 10.57
C ILE A 51 4.89 2.20 11.27
N ILE A 52 5.15 2.01 12.56
CA ILE A 52 4.46 1.02 13.38
C ILE A 52 3.70 1.73 14.50
N LYS A 53 2.50 1.23 14.78
CA LYS A 53 1.81 1.47 16.05
C LYS A 53 1.96 0.22 16.91
N CYS A 54 2.64 0.34 18.04
CA CYS A 54 2.88 -0.79 18.94
C CYS A 54 1.53 -1.34 19.46
N PRO A 55 1.26 -2.65 19.33
CA PRO A 55 0.03 -3.25 19.86
C PRO A 55 0.00 -3.32 21.40
N SER A 56 1.15 -3.19 22.07
CA SER A 56 1.25 -3.22 23.53
C SER A 56 0.96 -1.86 24.17
N CYS A 57 1.66 -0.80 23.75
CA CYS A 57 1.58 0.52 24.37
C CYS A 57 1.00 1.62 23.48
N ALA A 58 0.53 1.28 22.27
CA ALA A 58 0.04 2.22 21.26
C ALA A 58 1.04 3.28 20.76
N ASN A 59 2.31 3.23 21.20
CA ASN A 59 3.34 4.15 20.73
C ASN A 59 3.55 4.02 19.21
N ILE A 60 3.67 5.17 18.53
CA ILE A 60 3.87 5.25 17.09
C ILE A 60 5.32 5.64 16.83
N PHE A 61 6.03 4.88 16.00
CA PHE A 61 7.44 5.14 15.70
C PHE A 61 7.79 4.73 14.28
N TRP A 62 8.82 5.41 13.74
CA TRP A 62 9.44 5.04 12.47
C TRP A 62 10.40 3.87 12.69
N LEU A 63 10.42 2.96 11.73
CA LEU A 63 11.43 1.92 11.67
C LEU A 63 12.72 2.50 11.11
N PRO A 64 13.88 2.18 11.73
CA PRO A 64 15.16 2.59 11.19
C PRO A 64 15.38 1.95 9.81
N GLU A 65 16.08 2.66 8.92
CA GLU A 65 16.44 2.18 7.57
C GLU A 65 17.27 0.88 7.59
N ILE A 66 17.81 0.53 8.76
CA ILE A 66 18.59 -0.68 9.05
C ILE A 66 17.87 -1.97 8.61
N VAL A 67 16.53 -1.98 8.47
CA VAL A 67 15.77 -3.15 7.97
C VAL A 67 16.15 -3.54 6.53
N ASP A 68 16.66 -2.60 5.73
CA ASP A 68 17.08 -2.88 4.35
C ASP A 68 18.40 -3.68 4.30
N GLU A 69 19.28 -3.54 5.31
CA GLU A 69 20.57 -4.24 5.44
C GLU A 69 20.47 -5.62 6.13
N ILE A 70 19.29 -6.00 6.65
CA ILE A 70 19.05 -7.31 7.29
C ILE A 70 18.92 -8.43 6.24
N ASP A 71 19.94 -8.56 5.39
CA ASP A 71 20.16 -9.76 4.57
C ASP A 71 21.27 -10.63 5.17
N SER A 72 22.07 -10.14 6.13
CA SER A 72 23.26 -10.83 6.67
C SER A 72 23.15 -11.30 8.12
N GLU A 73 22.30 -10.71 8.96
CA GLU A 73 22.13 -11.12 10.36
C GLU A 73 20.64 -11.32 10.69
N ILE A 74 20.07 -12.43 10.21
CA ILE A 74 18.98 -13.08 10.95
C ILE A 74 19.60 -13.55 12.26
N ARG A 75 19.74 -12.63 13.22
CA ARG A 75 20.11 -13.00 14.59
C ARG A 75 19.07 -14.00 15.04
N ALA A 76 19.61 -15.08 15.58
CA ALA A 76 18.93 -16.23 16.11
C ALA A 76 17.60 -15.85 16.77
N THR A 77 16.65 -16.78 16.72
CA THR A 77 15.69 -16.95 17.82
C THR A 77 16.30 -16.39 19.11
N PRO A 78 15.62 -15.48 19.83
CA PRO A 78 16.17 -14.86 21.03
C PRO A 78 16.90 -15.95 21.80
N SER A 79 18.21 -15.76 22.04
CA SER A 79 19.07 -16.81 22.59
C SER A 79 18.34 -17.46 23.75
N ASP A 80 18.53 -18.76 23.95
CA ASP A 80 17.85 -19.50 25.03
C ASP A 80 18.03 -18.84 26.43
N GLU A 81 18.98 -17.91 26.56
CA GLU A 81 19.25 -17.04 27.71
C GLU A 81 18.23 -15.91 27.94
N VAL A 82 17.38 -15.51 26.98
CA VAL A 82 16.31 -14.51 27.17
C VAL A 82 15.02 -15.14 27.75
N LYS A 83 15.04 -16.44 28.10
CA LYS A 83 13.88 -17.17 28.63
C LYS A 83 13.41 -16.71 30.01
N GLU A 84 14.13 -15.83 30.71
CA GLU A 84 13.81 -15.45 32.09
C GLU A 84 12.89 -14.22 32.22
N GLU A 85 12.82 -13.35 31.21
CA GLU A 85 11.81 -12.28 31.17
C GLU A 85 10.71 -12.65 30.16
N LYS A 86 9.44 -12.67 30.62
CA LYS A 86 8.26 -12.88 29.76
C LYS A 86 8.06 -11.69 28.82
N ILE A 87 8.94 -11.50 27.84
CA ILE A 87 8.79 -10.46 26.83
C ILE A 87 7.63 -10.87 25.92
N ALA A 88 6.57 -10.06 25.90
CA ALA A 88 5.43 -10.30 25.04
C ALA A 88 5.85 -10.20 23.56
N VAL A 89 5.70 -11.31 22.82
CA VAL A 89 5.98 -11.39 21.39
C VAL A 89 4.68 -11.22 20.60
N TYR A 90 4.58 -10.15 19.82
CA TYR A 90 3.41 -9.83 19.02
C TYR A 90 3.59 -10.28 17.56
N SER A 91 2.58 -10.96 17.03
CA SER A 91 2.59 -11.48 15.66
C SER A 91 2.50 -10.35 14.62
N TYR A 92 3.07 -10.54 13.43
CA TYR A 92 2.98 -9.56 12.33
C TYR A 92 1.56 -9.08 12.05
N LYS A 93 0.57 -9.98 12.09
CA LYS A 93 -0.84 -9.64 11.85
C LYS A 93 -1.41 -8.65 12.87
N SER A 94 -0.85 -8.60 14.08
CA SER A 94 -1.36 -7.73 15.15
C SER A 94 -0.98 -6.25 14.97
N TRP A 95 0.04 -5.95 14.15
CA TRP A 95 0.53 -4.58 13.98
C TRP A 95 0.72 -4.17 12.51
N TYR A 96 0.78 -5.14 11.58
CA TYR A 96 0.74 -4.87 10.14
C TYR A 96 -0.52 -4.09 9.79
N GLN A 97 -0.36 -2.99 9.05
CA GLN A 97 -1.44 -2.04 8.75
C GLN A 97 -2.21 -1.61 10.01
N PHE A 98 -1.48 -1.43 11.11
CA PHE A 98 -2.02 -1.06 12.42
C PHE A 98 -3.02 -2.07 13.00
N GLY A 99 -2.94 -3.34 12.57
CA GLY A 99 -3.87 -4.39 12.97
C GLY A 99 -5.23 -4.33 12.28
N CYS A 100 -5.39 -3.50 11.23
CA CYS A 100 -6.64 -3.37 10.49
C CYS A 100 -6.94 -4.63 9.68
N ASN A 101 -8.17 -5.15 9.78
CA ASN A 101 -8.65 -6.22 8.90
C ASN A 101 -9.10 -5.66 7.55
N THR A 102 -8.17 -5.52 6.60
CA THR A 102 -8.44 -4.92 5.27
C THR A 102 -9.29 -5.78 4.34
N SER A 103 -9.66 -7.00 4.75
CA SER A 103 -10.68 -7.80 4.08
C SER A 103 -12.10 -7.26 4.33
N LEU A 104 -12.30 -6.52 5.43
CA LEU A 104 -13.57 -5.87 5.79
C LEU A 104 -13.56 -4.38 5.42
N ILE A 105 -14.75 -3.83 5.14
CA ILE A 105 -14.89 -2.42 4.75
C ILE A 105 -14.49 -1.49 5.90
N GLU A 106 -14.86 -1.86 7.12
CA GLU A 106 -14.54 -1.15 8.36
C GLU A 106 -13.03 -1.09 8.58
N GLY A 107 -12.32 -2.19 8.33
CA GLY A 107 -10.86 -2.23 8.44
C GLY A 107 -10.16 -1.40 7.35
N LYS A 108 -10.68 -1.38 6.12
CA LYS A 108 -10.18 -0.46 5.07
C LYS A 108 -10.39 1.00 5.46
N LYS A 109 -11.57 1.34 6.01
CA LYS A 109 -11.86 2.69 6.50
C LYS A 109 -10.93 3.07 7.66
N ALA A 110 -10.74 2.18 8.63
CA ALA A 110 -9.85 2.40 9.76
C ALA A 110 -8.40 2.63 9.32
N LEU A 111 -7.93 1.90 8.31
CA LEU A 111 -6.59 2.11 7.72
C LEU A 111 -6.44 3.51 7.09
N ILE A 112 -7.46 3.96 6.35
CA ILE A 112 -7.49 5.33 5.77
C ILE A 112 -7.45 6.38 6.88
N ASP A 113 -8.29 6.21 7.91
CA ASP A 113 -8.36 7.13 9.05
C ASP A 113 -7.02 7.17 9.81
N HIS A 114 -6.35 6.03 9.99
CA HIS A 114 -5.02 5.97 10.60
C HIS A 114 -3.98 6.75 9.80
N HIS A 115 -3.89 6.55 8.48
CA HIS A 115 -2.94 7.32 7.67
C HIS A 115 -3.22 8.82 7.70
N PHE A 116 -4.50 9.21 7.73
CA PHE A 116 -4.88 10.61 7.86
C PHE A 116 -4.46 11.19 9.22
N GLN A 117 -4.71 10.48 10.31
CA GLN A 117 -4.28 10.89 11.65
C GLN A 117 -2.75 11.00 11.75
N LEU A 118 -2.00 10.07 11.15
CA LEU A 118 -0.55 10.11 11.14
C LEU A 118 0.01 11.36 10.45
N LEU A 119 -0.59 11.78 9.33
CA LEU A 119 -0.24 13.03 8.63
C LEU A 119 -0.48 14.30 9.48
N VAL A 120 -1.34 14.22 10.49
CA VAL A 120 -1.60 15.33 11.43
C VAL A 120 -0.66 15.25 12.64
N MET A 121 -0.52 14.07 13.24
CA MET A 121 0.17 13.88 14.52
C MET A 121 1.70 13.90 14.43
N LEU A 122 2.27 13.37 13.34
CA LEU A 122 3.72 13.15 13.25
C LEU A 122 4.51 14.34 12.66
N LYS A 123 3.90 15.54 12.63
CA LYS A 123 4.61 16.74 12.18
C LYS A 123 5.69 17.16 13.20
N PRO A 124 6.84 17.70 12.76
CA PRO A 124 7.23 17.98 11.37
C PRO A 124 7.74 16.74 10.61
N PHE A 125 7.67 16.78 9.27
CA PHE A 125 8.12 15.69 8.39
C PHE A 125 9.32 16.10 7.55
N THR A 126 10.18 15.14 7.21
CA THR A 126 10.98 15.24 5.98
C THR A 126 10.09 15.05 4.75
N VAL A 127 10.52 15.52 3.58
CA VAL A 127 9.76 15.35 2.32
C VAL A 127 9.50 13.86 2.02
N GLU A 128 10.48 13.01 2.29
CA GLU A 128 10.39 11.55 2.07
C GLU A 128 9.39 10.89 3.01
N GLN A 129 9.39 11.28 4.29
CA GLN A 129 8.42 10.80 5.27
C GLN A 129 6.99 11.21 4.90
N GLU A 130 6.79 12.46 4.47
CA GLU A 130 5.48 12.94 4.02
C GLU A 130 5.03 12.17 2.77
N LEU A 131 5.92 11.99 1.77
CA LEU A 131 5.63 11.21 0.57
C LEU A 131 5.25 9.76 0.87
N TYR A 132 5.97 9.11 1.79
CA TYR A 132 5.68 7.74 2.22
C TYR A 132 4.26 7.60 2.81
N LEU A 133 3.90 8.48 3.74
CA LEU A 133 2.57 8.49 4.37
C LEU A 133 1.47 8.76 3.34
N ARG A 134 1.69 9.71 2.43
CA ARG A 134 0.71 10.06 1.40
C ARG A 134 0.53 8.96 0.37
N ARG A 135 1.60 8.26 0.00
CA ARG A 135 1.52 7.07 -0.87
C ARG A 135 0.72 5.95 -0.20
N SER A 136 0.97 5.73 1.09
CA SER A 136 0.22 4.73 1.87
C SER A 136 -1.27 5.06 1.95
N LEU A 137 -1.62 6.35 2.16
CA LEU A 137 -2.99 6.85 2.10
C LEU A 137 -3.62 6.67 0.71
N LEU A 138 -2.87 6.99 -0.36
CA LEU A 138 -3.30 6.80 -1.74
C LEU A 138 -3.67 5.33 -1.99
N TRP A 139 -2.81 4.40 -1.59
CA TRP A 139 -3.03 2.97 -1.72
C TRP A 139 -4.26 2.49 -0.94
N ALA A 140 -4.43 2.94 0.30
CA ALA A 140 -5.57 2.59 1.14
C ALA A 140 -6.91 3.07 0.52
N CYS A 141 -6.94 4.28 -0.05
CA CYS A 141 -8.09 4.77 -0.80
C CYS A 141 -8.32 3.94 -2.07
N ASN A 142 -7.27 3.67 -2.85
CA ASN A 142 -7.36 2.89 -4.08
C ASN A 142 -7.84 1.45 -3.82
N ASP A 143 -7.53 0.84 -2.68
CA ASP A 143 -8.00 -0.50 -2.28
C ASP A 143 -9.53 -0.62 -2.13
N LEU A 144 -10.25 0.50 -2.00
CA LEU A 144 -11.71 0.51 -2.05
C LEU A 144 -12.22 0.16 -3.46
N ILE A 145 -11.47 0.50 -4.51
CA ILE A 145 -11.91 0.35 -5.90
C ILE A 145 -11.04 -0.59 -6.75
N ARG A 146 -9.81 -0.91 -6.32
CA ARG A 146 -8.77 -1.67 -7.06
C ARG A 146 -9.24 -2.99 -7.67
N PHE A 147 -9.99 -3.81 -6.92
CA PHE A 147 -10.31 -5.17 -7.35
C PHE A 147 -11.55 -5.23 -8.23
N GLU A 148 -11.40 -5.07 -9.54
CA GLU A 148 -12.49 -5.32 -10.48
C GLU A 148 -12.96 -6.78 -10.38
N MET A 149 -14.28 -7.01 -10.47
CA MET A 149 -14.85 -8.37 -10.48
C MET A 149 -14.49 -9.05 -11.80
N VAL A 150 -13.27 -9.56 -11.93
CA VAL A 150 -12.93 -10.35 -13.10
C VAL A 150 -13.70 -11.67 -13.01
N ASN A 151 -14.68 -11.82 -13.90
CA ASN A 151 -15.35 -13.07 -14.25
C ASN A 151 -15.91 -13.90 -13.08
N LYS A 152 -16.60 -13.26 -12.14
CA LYS A 152 -17.31 -13.98 -11.05
C LYS A 152 -18.74 -14.38 -11.39
N LEU A 153 -19.33 -13.79 -12.42
CA LEU A 153 -20.62 -14.24 -12.92
C LEU A 153 -20.51 -15.63 -13.55
N SER A 154 -19.45 -15.90 -14.32
CA SER A 154 -19.15 -17.25 -14.80
C SER A 154 -18.89 -18.23 -13.65
N ARG A 155 -18.28 -17.77 -12.54
CA ARG A 155 -18.11 -18.60 -11.32
C ARG A 155 -19.43 -18.95 -10.62
N LEU A 156 -20.42 -18.07 -10.71
CA LEU A 156 -21.77 -18.33 -10.24
C LEU A 156 -22.45 -19.38 -11.12
N PHE A 157 -22.30 -19.26 -12.45
CA PHE A 157 -22.80 -20.27 -13.38
C PHE A 157 -22.04 -21.59 -13.34
N SER A 158 -20.77 -21.60 -12.93
CA SER A 158 -19.98 -22.83 -12.77
C SER A 158 -20.22 -23.55 -11.43
N GLY A 159 -21.11 -23.05 -10.57
CA GLY A 159 -21.39 -23.62 -9.25
C GLY A 159 -20.29 -23.41 -8.20
N SER A 160 -19.16 -22.79 -8.57
CA SER A 160 -18.05 -22.51 -7.63
C SER A 160 -18.34 -21.38 -6.64
N PHE A 161 -19.49 -20.72 -6.76
CA PHE A 161 -19.87 -19.56 -5.96
C PHE A 161 -21.38 -19.47 -5.78
N SER A 162 -21.85 -19.37 -4.53
CA SER A 162 -23.29 -19.25 -4.26
C SER A 162 -23.82 -17.86 -4.62
N PHE A 163 -25.09 -17.78 -5.04
CA PHE A 163 -25.75 -16.50 -5.32
C PHE A 163 -25.74 -15.56 -4.10
N GLN A 164 -25.86 -16.11 -2.89
CA GLN A 164 -25.77 -15.32 -1.65
C GLN A 164 -24.37 -14.72 -1.44
N ALA A 165 -23.30 -15.47 -1.73
CA ALA A 165 -21.94 -14.94 -1.68
C ALA A 165 -21.73 -13.83 -2.72
N TRP A 166 -22.23 -14.02 -3.94
CA TRP A 166 -22.20 -13.01 -5.00
C TRP A 166 -22.95 -11.74 -4.62
N ARG A 167 -24.16 -11.87 -4.05
CA ARG A 167 -24.95 -10.73 -3.61
C ARG A 167 -24.25 -9.94 -2.51
N ARG A 168 -23.68 -10.62 -1.50
CA ARG A 168 -22.90 -9.98 -0.43
C ARG A 168 -21.69 -9.23 -1.00
N GLU A 169 -20.91 -9.88 -1.85
CA GLU A 169 -19.75 -9.23 -2.46
C GLU A 169 -20.15 -8.00 -3.29
N ARG A 170 -21.23 -8.09 -4.08
CA ARG A 170 -21.71 -6.95 -4.87
C ARG A 170 -22.17 -5.79 -4.00
N HIS A 171 -22.89 -6.09 -2.92
CA HIS A 171 -23.29 -5.09 -1.92
C HIS A 171 -22.07 -4.41 -1.31
N ASP A 172 -21.07 -5.18 -0.88
CA ASP A 172 -19.83 -4.65 -0.31
C ASP A 172 -19.07 -3.76 -1.29
N ARG A 173 -19.04 -4.11 -2.58
CA ARG A 173 -18.42 -3.28 -3.63
C ARG A 173 -19.18 -1.97 -3.85
N ILE A 174 -20.51 -1.96 -3.76
CA ILE A 174 -21.31 -0.73 -3.84
C ILE A 174 -20.96 0.17 -2.64
N ILE A 175 -20.92 -0.39 -1.43
CA ILE A 175 -20.55 0.37 -0.23
C ILE A 175 -19.13 0.93 -0.36
N GLN A 176 -18.16 0.13 -0.81
CA GLN A 176 -16.78 0.60 -1.02
C GLN A 176 -16.71 1.74 -2.03
N LYS A 177 -17.47 1.68 -3.13
CA LYS A 177 -17.56 2.78 -4.11
C LYS A 177 -18.17 4.03 -3.50
N ILE A 178 -19.26 3.91 -2.73
CA ILE A 178 -19.87 5.04 -2.02
C ILE A 178 -18.88 5.66 -1.04
N LEU A 179 -18.15 4.84 -0.28
CA LEU A 179 -17.12 5.28 0.64
C LEU A 179 -16.00 6.03 -0.10
N PHE A 180 -15.52 5.49 -1.22
CA PHE A 180 -14.51 6.16 -2.06
C PHE A 180 -15.00 7.51 -2.58
N LEU A 181 -16.24 7.60 -3.06
CA LEU A 181 -16.84 8.86 -3.51
C LEU A 181 -16.91 9.90 -2.39
N LYS A 182 -17.26 9.48 -1.17
CA LYS A 182 -17.24 10.37 0.02
C LYS A 182 -15.83 10.87 0.35
N LEU A 183 -14.81 10.03 0.16
CA LEU A 183 -13.40 10.34 0.40
C LEU A 183 -12.71 11.06 -0.76
N ASN A 184 -13.38 11.23 -1.90
CA ASN A 184 -12.81 11.80 -3.12
C ASN A 184 -12.14 13.18 -2.92
N PRO A 185 -12.68 14.13 -2.12
CA PRO A 185 -11.99 15.40 -1.86
C PRO A 185 -10.64 15.20 -1.16
N VAL A 186 -10.59 14.33 -0.15
CA VAL A 186 -9.36 13.98 0.59
C VAL A 186 -8.36 13.30 -0.34
N TYR A 187 -8.84 12.35 -1.15
CA TYR A 187 -8.04 11.65 -2.15
C TYR A 187 -7.39 12.61 -3.16
N LYS A 188 -8.16 13.53 -3.76
CA LYS A 188 -7.63 14.53 -4.72
C LYS A 188 -6.69 15.53 -4.07
N SER A 189 -6.97 15.95 -2.83
CA SER A 189 -6.08 16.81 -2.05
C SER A 189 -4.74 16.12 -1.79
N ASN A 190 -4.79 14.84 -1.39
CA ASN A 190 -3.60 14.03 -1.17
C ASN A 190 -2.73 13.91 -2.44
N ILE A 191 -3.34 13.59 -3.58
CA ILE A 191 -2.62 13.54 -4.87
C ILE A 191 -1.99 14.88 -5.22
N SER A 192 -2.72 15.98 -5.03
CA SER A 192 -2.20 17.33 -5.32
C SER A 192 -0.95 17.63 -4.52
N ARG A 193 -0.96 17.30 -3.23
CA ARG A 193 0.19 17.49 -2.36
C ARG A 193 1.35 16.55 -2.69
N MET A 194 1.08 15.30 -3.10
CA MET A 194 2.13 14.41 -3.60
C MET A 194 2.82 14.98 -4.83
N ILE A 195 2.06 15.52 -5.79
CA ILE A 195 2.60 16.19 -6.99
C ILE A 195 3.52 17.36 -6.61
N GLU A 196 3.11 18.19 -5.64
CA GLU A 196 3.94 19.29 -5.13
C GLU A 196 5.27 18.78 -4.55
N LEU A 197 5.20 17.78 -3.67
CA LEU A 197 6.39 17.22 -3.01
C LEU A 197 7.37 16.61 -4.01
N ILE A 198 6.88 15.85 -5.01
CA ILE A 198 7.72 15.23 -6.04
C ILE A 198 8.42 16.29 -6.91
N LYS A 199 7.72 17.38 -7.25
CA LYS A 199 8.32 18.47 -8.03
C LYS A 199 9.46 19.17 -7.30
N VAL A 200 9.41 19.20 -5.96
CA VAL A 200 10.47 19.80 -5.14
C VAL A 200 11.72 18.91 -5.07
N THR A 201 11.58 17.58 -5.19
CA THR A 201 12.69 16.62 -4.94
C THR A 201 13.72 16.45 -6.07
N LYS A 202 13.81 17.38 -7.03
CA LYS A 202 14.57 17.27 -8.30
C LYS A 202 14.09 16.10 -9.17
N GLU A 203 13.49 16.42 -10.31
CA GLU A 203 12.84 15.45 -11.20
C GLU A 203 13.83 14.41 -11.74
N LYS A 204 13.70 13.14 -11.33
CA LYS A 204 14.24 12.01 -12.09
C LYS A 204 13.26 11.65 -13.20
N GLU A 205 13.75 11.06 -14.30
CA GLU A 205 12.87 10.60 -15.40
C GLU A 205 11.82 9.56 -14.92
N SER A 206 12.18 8.73 -13.94
CA SER A 206 11.24 7.81 -13.26
C SER A 206 10.05 8.53 -12.62
N ASP A 207 10.26 9.76 -12.15
CA ASP A 207 9.25 10.54 -11.46
C ASP A 207 8.23 11.10 -12.45
N LYS A 208 8.61 11.31 -13.72
CA LYS A 208 7.70 11.79 -14.77
C LYS A 208 6.58 10.78 -15.06
N ALA A 209 6.90 9.50 -15.20
CA ALA A 209 5.87 8.47 -15.41
C ALA A 209 4.91 8.37 -14.23
N TYR A 210 5.43 8.48 -13.00
CA TYR A 210 4.58 8.48 -11.80
C TYR A 210 3.75 9.77 -11.66
N LEU A 211 4.30 10.94 -12.02
CA LEU A 211 3.56 12.21 -12.08
C LEU A 211 2.42 12.14 -13.09
N ALA A 212 2.65 11.59 -14.29
CA ALA A 212 1.59 11.39 -15.28
C ALA A 212 0.45 10.53 -14.71
N GLU A 213 0.79 9.47 -13.98
CA GLU A 213 -0.17 8.61 -13.32
C GLU A 213 -0.97 9.36 -12.24
N LEU A 214 -0.31 10.17 -11.39
CA LEU A 214 -0.98 10.99 -10.39
C LEU A 214 -1.95 12.01 -11.04
N TYR A 215 -1.55 12.65 -12.15
CA TYR A 215 -2.47 13.53 -12.89
C TYR A 215 -3.65 12.76 -13.49
N ARG A 216 -3.43 11.53 -14.00
CA ARG A 216 -4.49 10.65 -14.52
C ARG A 216 -5.47 10.26 -13.41
N GLU A 217 -4.98 9.80 -12.27
CA GLU A 217 -5.79 9.44 -11.09
C GLU A 217 -6.59 10.64 -10.55
N LYS A 218 -6.00 11.85 -10.56
CA LYS A 218 -6.69 13.11 -10.23
C LYS A 218 -7.78 13.50 -11.23
N GLY A 219 -7.73 12.96 -12.46
CA GLY A 219 -8.65 13.25 -13.57
C GLY A 219 -8.17 14.36 -14.52
N ASN A 220 -6.94 14.83 -14.39
CA ASN A 220 -6.33 15.80 -15.31
C ASN A 220 -5.63 15.07 -16.47
N PHE A 221 -6.42 14.52 -17.38
CA PHE A 221 -5.94 13.72 -18.51
C PHE A 221 -5.09 14.52 -19.51
N ALA A 222 -5.36 15.81 -19.68
CA ALA A 222 -4.59 16.67 -20.57
C ALA A 222 -3.14 16.79 -20.09
N LYS A 223 -2.92 17.12 -18.81
CA LYS A 223 -1.58 17.21 -18.23
C LYS A 223 -0.89 15.85 -18.15
N ALA A 224 -1.65 14.78 -17.87
CA ALA A 224 -1.11 13.43 -17.90
C ALA A 224 -0.59 13.05 -19.30
N MET A 225 -1.34 13.40 -20.36
CA MET A 225 -0.94 13.14 -21.75
C MET A 225 0.31 13.93 -22.16
N GLU A 226 0.37 15.20 -21.77
CA GLU A 226 1.54 16.06 -21.99
C GLU A 226 2.81 15.40 -21.43
N ILE A 227 2.78 14.99 -20.16
CA ILE A 227 3.93 14.36 -19.50
C ILE A 227 4.28 13.01 -20.16
N VAL A 228 3.30 12.20 -20.54
CA VAL A 228 3.54 10.92 -21.21
C VAL A 228 4.24 11.12 -22.56
N ASN A 229 3.87 12.14 -23.31
CA ASN A 229 4.49 12.44 -24.61
C ASN A 229 5.92 12.98 -24.50
N GLU A 230 6.30 13.54 -23.34
CA GLU A 230 7.67 13.96 -23.05
C GLU A 230 8.60 12.79 -22.69
N LEU A 231 8.07 11.60 -22.38
CA LEU A 231 8.88 10.44 -22.01
C LEU A 231 9.59 9.89 -23.25
N HIS A 232 10.93 9.86 -23.22
CA HIS A 232 11.73 9.33 -24.35
C HIS A 232 11.61 7.82 -24.51
N ARG A 233 11.30 7.08 -23.43
CA ARG A 233 11.21 5.62 -23.43
C ARG A 233 9.76 5.14 -23.40
N SER A 234 9.32 4.51 -24.49
CA SER A 234 8.04 3.81 -24.54
C SER A 234 8.17 2.41 -23.90
N THR A 235 7.89 2.32 -22.61
CA THR A 235 7.78 1.03 -21.90
C THR A 235 6.37 0.48 -21.96
N HIS A 236 6.17 -0.82 -21.69
CA HIS A 236 4.84 -1.40 -21.55
C HIS A 236 3.98 -0.64 -20.53
N TYR A 237 4.58 -0.17 -19.43
CA TYR A 237 3.91 0.64 -18.43
C TYR A 237 3.41 1.98 -19.00
N VAL A 238 4.28 2.73 -19.68
CA VAL A 238 3.92 4.02 -20.30
C VAL A 238 2.82 3.84 -21.36
N TYR A 239 2.90 2.77 -22.16
CA TYR A 239 1.84 2.42 -23.12
C TYR A 239 0.48 2.18 -22.44
N GLN A 240 0.46 1.47 -21.31
CA GLN A 240 -0.78 1.23 -20.56
C GLN A 240 -1.34 2.52 -19.95
N ILE A 241 -0.48 3.41 -19.43
CA ILE A 241 -0.89 4.75 -18.97
C ILE A 241 -1.56 5.50 -20.14
N HIS A 242 -0.89 5.60 -21.30
CA HIS A 242 -1.41 6.28 -22.49
C HIS A 242 -2.81 5.74 -22.86
N LYS A 243 -2.97 4.41 -22.92
CA LYS A 243 -4.26 3.75 -23.20
C LYS A 243 -5.34 4.08 -22.16
N LYS A 244 -4.99 4.27 -20.89
CA LYS A 244 -5.94 4.62 -19.82
C LYS A 244 -6.31 6.10 -19.86
N ILE A 245 -5.38 6.98 -20.20
CA ILE A 245 -5.61 8.41 -20.42
C ILE A 245 -6.59 8.63 -21.59
N THR A 246 -6.38 7.97 -22.74
CA THR A 246 -7.29 8.11 -23.90
C THR A 246 -8.72 7.65 -23.59
N LYS A 247 -8.86 6.63 -22.73
CA LYS A 247 -10.15 6.16 -22.22
C LYS A 247 -10.74 7.00 -21.08
N LYS A 248 -10.05 8.07 -20.64
CA LYS A 248 -10.42 8.90 -19.48
C LYS A 248 -10.69 8.07 -18.22
N SER A 249 -9.92 7.01 -18.03
CA SER A 249 -10.04 6.13 -16.88
C SER A 249 -9.17 6.66 -15.75
N THR A 250 -9.75 6.86 -14.57
CA THR A 250 -9.01 7.18 -13.33
C THR A 250 -8.68 5.95 -12.50
N SER A 251 -9.17 4.77 -12.86
CA SER A 251 -8.97 3.57 -12.06
C SER A 251 -7.51 3.09 -12.12
N VAL A 252 -7.00 2.63 -10.98
CA VAL A 252 -5.74 1.88 -10.90
C VAL A 252 -5.87 0.59 -11.72
N PHE A 253 -4.78 0.18 -12.37
CA PHE A 253 -4.74 -1.05 -13.15
C PHE A 253 -3.50 -1.89 -12.83
N LYS A 254 -3.60 -3.19 -13.11
CA LYS A 254 -2.47 -4.12 -12.98
C LYS A 254 -1.49 -3.89 -14.14
N VAL A 255 -0.22 -3.68 -13.81
CA VAL A 255 0.88 -3.44 -14.76
C VAL A 255 1.61 -4.74 -15.09
N ALA A 256 1.86 -5.57 -14.08
CA ALA A 256 2.57 -6.84 -14.18
C ALA A 256 2.11 -7.84 -13.09
N GLY A 257 2.47 -9.11 -13.29
CA GLY A 257 2.22 -10.24 -12.37
C GLY A 257 1.02 -11.09 -12.74
#